data_AF-A0A953IXH8-F1
#
_entry.id   AF-A0A953IXH8-F1
#
_cell.length_a   1.000
_cell.length_b   1.000
_cell.length_c   1.000
_cell.angle_alpha   90.00
_cell.angle_beta   90.00
_cell.angle_gamma   90.00
#
_symmetry.space_group_name_H-M   'P 1'
#
loop_
_entity.id
_entity.type
_entity.pdbx_description
1 polymer ?
#
loop_
_entity_poly.entity_id
_entity_poly.type
_entity_poly.pdbx_seq_one_letter_code
_entity_poly.pdbx_strand_id
1 'polypeptide(L)' 'MSTPVMTVEEVERFLAAEFPQAFHPKSGLTIEEVWFGGCRVRQAYSDNFIRPGGTISGPTM' A
#
# COMPACT_ATOMS: atom_id res chain seq x y z
N MET A 1 -15.74 16.80 8.41
CA MET A 1 -14.58 16.14 7.79
C MET A 1 -14.50 16.63 6.36
N SER A 2 -13.34 17.10 5.92
CA SER A 2 -13.17 17.57 4.53
C SER A 2 -13.15 16.38 3.57
N THR A 3 -13.53 16.60 2.31
CA THR A 3 -13.47 15.58 1.26
C THR A 3 -12.01 15.41 0.79
N PRO A 4 -11.51 14.17 0.61
CA PRO A 4 -10.21 13.96 -0.02
C PRO A 4 -10.21 14.45 -1.48
N VAL A 5 -9.08 14.96 -1.95
CA VAL A 5 -8.94 15.48 -3.33
C VAL A 5 -8.86 14.34 -4.35
N MET A 6 -8.46 13.15 -3.93
CA MET A 6 -8.32 11.96 -4.77
C MET A 6 -9.18 10.81 -4.25
N THR A 7 -9.75 10.02 -5.17
CA THR A 7 -10.35 8.72 -4.84
C THR A 7 -9.28 7.65 -4.62
N VAL A 8 -9.70 6.47 -4.16
CA VAL A 8 -8.82 5.29 -4.02
C VAL A 8 -8.14 4.97 -5.34
N GLU A 9 -8.90 4.90 -6.43
CA GLU A 9 -8.41 4.53 -7.76
C GLU A 9 -7.46 5.57 -8.34
N GLU A 10 -7.66 6.85 -8.01
CA GLU A 10 -6.76 7.93 -8.41
C GLU A 10 -5.43 7.85 -7.68
N VAL A 11 -5.44 7.58 -6.38
CA VAL A 11 -4.22 7.35 -5.60
C VAL A 11 -3.49 6.09 -6.09
N GLU A 12 -4.19 4.99 -6.36
CA GLU A 12 -3.55 3.77 -6.88
C GLU A 12 -2.89 3.99 -8.23
N ARG A 13 -3.56 4.65 -9.19
CA ARG A 13 -2.95 4.98 -10.48
C ARG A 13 -1.74 5.91 -10.32
N PHE A 14 -1.84 6.90 -9.45
CA PHE A 14 -0.74 7.83 -9.20
C PHE A 14 0.47 7.10 -8.62
N LEU A 15 0.27 6.26 -7.59
CA LEU A 15 1.35 5.50 -6.98
C LEU A 15 1.95 4.44 -7.92
N ALA A 16 1.15 3.80 -8.77
CA ALA A 16 1.65 2.87 -9.78
C ALA A 16 2.53 3.57 -10.83
N ALA A 17 2.23 4.82 -11.18
CA ALA A 17 3.02 5.61 -12.11
C ALA A 17 4.32 6.13 -11.48
N GLU A 18 4.25 6.66 -10.26
CA GLU A 18 5.39 7.31 -9.60
C GLU A 18 6.32 6.33 -8.86
N PHE A 19 5.77 5.20 -8.38
CA PHE A 19 6.49 4.17 -7.62
C PHE A 19 6.24 2.77 -8.19
N PRO A 20 6.56 2.51 -9.48
CA PRO A 20 6.27 1.24 -10.14
C PRO A 20 6.95 0.03 -9.49
N GLN A 21 8.05 0.23 -8.77
CA GLN A 21 8.74 -0.80 -7.99
C GLN A 21 7.97 -1.25 -6.75
N ALA A 22 7.08 -0.41 -6.21
CA ALA A 22 6.28 -0.69 -5.04
C ALA A 22 4.82 -0.99 -5.42
N PHE A 23 4.20 -0.18 -6.27
CA PHE A 23 2.79 -0.31 -6.66
C PHE A 23 2.63 -0.96 -8.03
N HIS A 24 3.07 -2.21 -8.16
CA HIS A 24 2.80 -3.06 -9.32
C HIS A 24 1.81 -4.20 -8.97
N PRO A 25 1.15 -4.84 -9.95
CA PRO A 25 0.11 -5.85 -9.71
C PRO A 25 0.54 -7.08 -8.89
N LYS A 26 1.84 -7.30 -8.67
CA LYS A 26 2.39 -8.44 -7.92
C LYS A 26 2.95 -8.05 -6.54
N SER A 27 2.91 -6.77 -6.18
CA SER A 27 3.47 -6.28 -4.91
C SER A 27 2.63 -6.72 -3.70
N GLY A 28 1.32 -6.87 -3.90
CA GLY A 28 0.36 -7.06 -2.82
C GLY A 28 0.01 -5.77 -2.07
N LEU A 29 0.55 -4.60 -2.46
CA LEU A 29 0.15 -3.30 -1.94
C LEU A 29 -1.16 -2.84 -2.60
N THR A 30 -2.15 -2.47 -1.79
CA THR A 30 -3.43 -1.89 -2.24
C THR A 30 -3.87 -0.74 -1.35
N ILE A 31 -4.61 0.22 -1.90
CA ILE A 31 -5.24 1.29 -1.13
C ILE A 31 -6.66 0.86 -0.77
N GLU A 32 -6.99 0.74 0.51
CA GLU A 32 -8.31 0.29 0.94
C GLU A 32 -9.29 1.44 1.17
N GLU A 33 -8.77 2.59 1.59
CA GLU A 33 -9.57 3.74 1.99
C GLU A 33 -8.75 5.02 1.93
N VAL A 34 -9.38 6.13 1.53
CA VAL A 34 -8.77 7.47 1.52
C VAL A 34 -9.70 8.42 2.25
N TRP A 35 -9.12 9.28 3.09
CA TRP A 35 -9.83 10.35 3.78
C TRP A 35 -8.99 11.63 3.73
N PHE A 36 -9.56 12.75 4.19
CA PHE A 36 -8.80 13.98 4.23
C PHE A 36 -7.60 13.88 5.17
N GLY A 37 -6.41 14.03 4.61
CA GLY A 37 -5.14 13.95 5.33
C GLY A 37 -4.61 12.54 5.58
N GLY A 38 -5.21 11.49 5.00
CA GLY A 38 -4.69 10.13 5.18
C GLY A 38 -5.30 9.07 4.27
N CYS A 39 -4.75 7.87 4.35
CA CYS A 39 -5.26 6.68 3.68
C CYS A 39 -4.90 5.42 4.47
N ARG A 40 -5.59 4.32 4.17
CA ARG A 40 -5.28 2.98 4.68
C ARG A 40 -4.69 2.14 3.56
N VAL A 41 -3.48 1.66 3.78
CA VAL A 41 -2.74 0.80 2.85
C VAL A 41 -2.72 -0.61 3.40
N ARG A 42 -2.91 -1.61 2.54
CA ARG A 42 -2.73 -3.03 2.87
C ARG A 42 -1.54 -3.59 2.12
N GLN A 43 -0.67 -4.30 2.81
CA GLN A 43 0.28 -5.24 2.23
C GLN A 43 -0.28 -6.66 2.39
N ALA A 44 -0.59 -7.34 1.28
CA ALA A 44 -0.98 -8.74 1.30
C ALA A 44 0.16 -9.59 1.88
N TYR A 45 -0.18 -10.56 2.74
CA TYR A 45 0.81 -11.45 3.35
C TYR A 45 1.56 -12.27 2.28
N SER A 46 2.86 -12.47 2.51
CA SER A 46 3.70 -13.41 1.77
C SER A 46 4.77 -13.97 2.70
N ASP A 47 5.10 -15.26 2.55
CA ASP A 47 6.19 -15.88 3.30
C ASP A 47 7.55 -15.22 3.04
N ASN A 48 7.69 -14.52 1.90
CA ASN A 48 8.89 -13.75 1.55
C ASN A 48 9.15 -12.55 2.50
N PHE A 49 8.14 -12.15 3.29
CA PHE A 49 8.25 -11.04 4.24
C PHE A 49 8.63 -11.49 5.65
N ILE A 50 8.84 -12.80 5.86
CA ILE A 50 9.09 -13.37 7.18
C ILE A 50 10.58 -13.39 7.48
N ARG A 51 10.94 -12.86 8.65
CA ARG A 51 12.31 -12.93 9.17
C ARG A 51 12.51 -14.18 10.05
N PRO A 52 13.75 -14.56 10.38
CA PRO A 52 14.00 -15.61 11.36
C PRO A 52 13.21 -15.37 12.65
N GLY A 53 12.49 -16.38 13.11
CA GLY A 53 11.56 -16.29 14.23
C GLY A 53 10.09 -16.08 13.85
N GLY A 54 9.73 -16.13 12.57
CA GLY A 54 8.32 -16.30 12.14
C GLY A 54 7.46 -15.04 12.24
N THR A 55 8.07 -13.85 12.20
CA THR A 55 7.35 -12.57 12.25
C THR A 55 7.61 -11.76 10.98
N ILE A 56 6.74 -10.78 10.71
CA ILE A 56 6.93 -9.85 9.59
C ILE A 56 8.22 -9.05 9.79
N SER A 57 8.99 -8.89 8.73
CA SER A 57 10.20 -8.07 8.73
C SER A 57 9.83 -6.60 8.90
N GLY A 58 10.58 -5.87 9.74
CA GLY A 58 10.41 -4.42 9.89
C GLY A 58 10.41 -3.66 8.55
N PRO A 59 11.35 -3.94 7.62
CA PRO A 59 11.38 -3.29 6.31
C PRO A 59 10.18 -3.55 5.38
N THR A 60 9.29 -4.49 5.72
CA THR A 60 8.02 -4.68 5.00
C THR A 60 6.99 -3.60 5.35
N MET A 61 7.14 -2.94 6.51
CA MET A 61 6.33 -1.83 7.00
C MET A 61 6.99 -0.48 6.70
#